data_AF-A0A944PVH8-F1
#
_entry.id   AF-A0A944PVH8-F1
#
_cell.length_a   1.000
_cell.length_b   1.000
_cell.length_c   1.000
_cell.angle_alpha   90.00
_cell.angle_beta   90.00
_cell.angle_gamma   90.00
#
_symmetry.space_group_name_H-M   'P 1'
#
loop_
_entity.id
_entity.type
_entity.pdbx_description
1 polymer ?
#
loop_
_entity_poly.entity_id
_entity_poly.type
_entity_poly.pdbx_seq_one_letter_code
_entity_poly.pdbx_strand_id
1 'polypeptide(L)'
;MADQIATEKTTFRTVFEVGSSFMGRARDIEAGFQHAIAPATVDFDFGEISRAASGIPDCSTVKIIRGWGLQETAPVSVMVLSLKEAVRQALPLPTANPVFWDKVERALTEAFVGLGGQEGTHLSFYREEPDRTSYYYNLLFALQDEETEASVYAIAFCANVTVALGPEQVRSLTVGDTARYAIRLNAITVRQDLPSAG
;
A
#
# COMPACT_ATOMS: atom_id res chain seq x y z
N MET A 1 19.11 -20.72 12.32
CA MET A 1 17.87 -21.05 11.59
C MET A 1 17.24 -19.73 11.17
N ALA A 2 17.66 -19.21 10.03
CA ALA A 2 17.24 -17.90 9.51
C ALA A 2 17.37 -17.97 7.99
N ASP A 3 16.60 -18.86 7.36
CA ASP A 3 16.56 -19.00 5.90
C ASP A 3 15.37 -19.90 5.53
N GLN A 4 14.15 -19.37 5.64
CA GLN A 4 12.92 -20.03 5.16
C GLN A 4 11.67 -19.14 5.23
N ILE A 5 11.81 -17.81 5.15
CA ILE A 5 10.67 -17.00 4.69
C ILE A 5 10.64 -17.21 3.19
N ALA A 6 9.82 -18.16 2.79
CA ALA A 6 9.70 -18.66 1.44
C ALA A 6 9.55 -17.50 0.45
N THR A 7 10.15 -17.74 -0.73
CA THR A 7 9.98 -17.04 -2.00
C THR A 7 8.53 -17.07 -2.49
N GLU A 8 7.57 -16.74 -1.63
CA GLU A 8 6.21 -16.45 -2.03
C GLU A 8 6.19 -14.99 -2.49
N LYS A 9 5.92 -14.79 -3.77
CA LYS A 9 5.92 -13.47 -4.39
C LYS A 9 4.99 -12.56 -3.59
N THR A 10 5.55 -11.59 -2.86
CA THR A 10 4.74 -10.60 -2.13
C THR A 10 3.80 -9.92 -3.11
N THR A 11 2.50 -9.96 -2.83
CA THR A 11 1.47 -9.36 -3.68
C THR A 11 1.03 -8.03 -3.11
N PHE A 12 0.40 -7.23 -3.96
CA PHE A 12 -0.37 -6.08 -3.51
C PHE A 12 -1.82 -6.45 -3.34
N ARG A 13 -2.43 -5.96 -2.26
CA ARG A 13 -3.88 -5.88 -2.20
C ARG A 13 -4.32 -4.66 -2.99
N THR A 14 -5.06 -4.90 -4.08
CA THR A 14 -5.46 -3.86 -5.03
C THR A 14 -6.73 -3.14 -4.63
N VAL A 15 -6.74 -1.83 -4.81
CA VAL A 15 -7.89 -0.96 -4.60
C VAL A 15 -8.06 -0.10 -5.85
N PHE A 16 -8.97 -0.51 -6.73
CA PHE A 16 -9.19 0.17 -8.01
C PHE A 16 -10.47 1.00 -7.98
N GLU A 17 -10.32 2.26 -8.35
CA GLU A 17 -11.39 3.18 -8.73
C GLU A 17 -11.03 3.77 -10.09
N VAL A 18 -11.36 3.02 -11.14
CA VAL A 18 -11.09 3.40 -12.54
C VAL A 18 -12.32 3.11 -13.39
N GLY A 19 -12.53 3.87 -14.45
CA GLY A 19 -13.56 3.56 -15.44
C GLY A 19 -13.33 2.16 -16.05
N SER A 20 -14.41 1.51 -16.50
CA SER A 20 -14.35 0.15 -17.06
C SER A 20 -13.39 0.03 -18.26
N SER A 21 -13.30 1.07 -19.08
CA SER A 21 -12.36 1.19 -20.21
C SER A 21 -10.89 1.28 -19.78
N PHE A 22 -10.61 1.64 -18.53
CA PHE A 22 -9.27 1.78 -17.96
C PHE A 22 -8.88 0.60 -17.07
N MET A 23 -9.79 -0.33 -16.81
CA MET A 23 -9.54 -1.47 -15.93
C MET A 23 -8.41 -2.38 -16.46
N GLY A 24 -8.32 -2.58 -17.78
CA GLY A 24 -7.20 -3.33 -18.38
C GLY A 24 -5.84 -2.72 -18.03
N ARG A 25 -5.74 -1.40 -18.11
CA ARG A 25 -4.51 -0.67 -17.75
C ARG A 25 -4.17 -0.75 -16.27
N ALA A 26 -5.17 -0.62 -15.40
CA ALA A 26 -4.96 -0.80 -13.96
C ALA A 26 -4.40 -2.20 -13.65
N ARG A 27 -4.85 -3.23 -14.39
CA ARG A 27 -4.32 -4.60 -14.30
C ARG A 27 -2.90 -4.73 -14.87
N ASP A 28 -2.58 -4.05 -15.96
CA ASP A 28 -1.23 -4.06 -16.53
C ASP A 28 -0.22 -3.39 -15.58
N ILE A 29 -0.61 -2.27 -14.97
CA ILE A 29 0.20 -1.59 -13.94
C ILE A 29 0.35 -2.48 -12.70
N GLU A 30 -0.72 -3.13 -12.25
CA GLU A 30 -0.68 -4.12 -11.17
C GLU A 30 0.31 -5.24 -11.48
N ALA A 31 0.24 -5.84 -12.68
CA ALA A 31 1.15 -6.90 -13.09
C ALA A 31 2.61 -6.42 -13.11
N GLY A 32 2.85 -5.19 -13.59
CA GLY A 32 4.16 -4.55 -13.56
C GLY A 32 4.70 -4.39 -12.13
N PHE A 33 3.87 -3.87 -11.22
CA PHE A 33 4.24 -3.74 -9.81
C PHE A 33 4.41 -5.08 -9.10
N GLN A 34 3.54 -6.05 -9.34
CA GLN A 34 3.63 -7.39 -8.74
C GLN A 34 4.90 -8.13 -9.19
N HIS A 35 5.28 -8.01 -10.47
CA HIS A 35 6.49 -8.65 -10.98
C HIS A 35 7.76 -8.04 -10.38
N ALA A 36 7.74 -6.73 -10.14
CA ALA A 36 8.95 -5.98 -9.82
C ALA A 36 9.12 -5.67 -8.32
N ILE A 37 8.06 -5.72 -7.51
CA ILE A 37 8.12 -5.41 -6.07
C ILE A 37 8.17 -6.66 -5.17
N ALA A 38 7.72 -7.82 -5.64
CA ALA A 38 7.77 -9.06 -4.86
C ALA A 38 9.12 -9.37 -4.17
N PRO A 39 10.30 -9.07 -4.76
CA PRO A 39 11.59 -9.19 -4.06
C PRO A 39 11.90 -8.01 -3.13
N ALA A 40 11.53 -6.79 -3.54
CA ALA A 40 11.94 -5.52 -2.93
C ALA A 40 11.23 -5.20 -1.60
N THR A 41 9.97 -5.64 -1.46
CA THR A 41 9.19 -5.40 -0.24
C THR A 41 9.65 -6.21 0.96
N VAL A 42 10.33 -7.34 0.74
CA VAL A 42 10.85 -8.19 1.82
C VAL A 42 11.94 -7.46 2.63
N ASP A 43 12.79 -6.68 1.94
CA ASP A 43 13.85 -5.88 2.54
C ASP A 43 13.51 -4.37 2.66
N PHE A 44 12.32 -3.97 2.23
CA PHE A 44 11.90 -2.56 2.17
C PHE A 44 12.92 -1.69 1.38
N ASP A 45 13.53 -2.27 0.35
CA ASP A 45 14.56 -1.61 -0.46
C ASP A 45 13.90 -0.64 -1.44
N PHE A 46 13.91 0.63 -1.06
CA PHE A 46 13.39 1.70 -1.89
C PHE A 46 14.04 1.79 -3.29
N GLY A 47 15.33 1.45 -3.41
CA GLY A 47 16.04 1.47 -4.68
C GLY A 47 15.51 0.43 -5.66
N GLU A 48 15.08 -0.72 -5.16
CA GLU A 48 14.40 -1.74 -5.96
C GLU A 48 12.97 -1.34 -6.32
N ILE A 49 12.19 -0.81 -5.37
CA ILE A 49 10.83 -0.32 -5.64
C ILE A 49 10.84 0.81 -6.69
N SER A 50 11.84 1.70 -6.63
CA SER A 50 12.00 2.78 -7.61
C SER A 50 12.41 2.24 -9.00
N ARG A 51 13.37 1.31 -9.05
CA ARG A 51 13.75 0.63 -10.31
C ARG A 51 12.57 -0.13 -10.92
N ALA A 52 11.80 -0.80 -10.09
CA ALA A 52 10.58 -1.49 -10.46
C ALA A 52 9.57 -0.55 -11.11
N ALA A 53 9.27 0.58 -10.47
CA ALA A 53 8.36 1.58 -11.01
C ALA A 53 8.85 2.17 -12.34
N SER A 54 10.16 2.44 -12.47
CA SER A 54 10.77 2.90 -13.72
C SER A 54 10.79 1.85 -14.84
N GLY A 55 10.62 0.57 -14.51
CA GLY A 55 10.56 -0.52 -15.49
C GLY A 55 9.16 -0.81 -16.03
N ILE A 56 8.11 -0.15 -15.51
CA ILE A 56 6.74 -0.35 -15.98
C ILE A 56 6.58 0.34 -17.34
N PRO A 57 6.19 -0.39 -18.40
CA PRO A 57 6.03 0.19 -19.73
C PRO A 57 4.94 1.27 -19.75
N ASP A 58 5.17 2.31 -20.53
CA ASP A 58 4.25 3.45 -20.73
C ASP A 58 3.89 4.21 -19.44
N CYS A 59 4.63 3.98 -18.35
CA CYS A 59 4.44 4.66 -17.08
C CYS A 59 5.58 5.64 -16.79
N SER A 60 5.21 6.77 -16.20
CA SER A 60 6.15 7.75 -15.64
C SER A 60 5.96 7.84 -14.13
N THR A 61 7.05 7.78 -13.37
CA THR A 61 7.01 8.04 -11.92
C THR A 61 6.77 9.53 -11.68
N VAL A 62 5.63 9.86 -11.09
CA VAL A 62 5.20 11.26 -10.88
C VAL A 62 5.40 11.73 -9.45
N LYS A 63 5.42 10.83 -8.47
CA LYS A 63 5.61 11.18 -7.07
C LYS A 63 6.20 10.03 -6.27
N ILE A 64 7.02 10.38 -5.28
CA ILE A 64 7.66 9.40 -4.40
C ILE A 64 7.62 9.94 -2.96
N ILE A 65 7.13 9.12 -2.05
CA ILE A 65 7.25 9.31 -0.60
C ILE A 65 8.20 8.24 -0.08
N ARG A 66 9.33 8.67 0.48
CA ARG A 66 10.33 7.77 1.07
C ARG A 66 10.45 8.02 2.56
N GLY A 67 10.35 6.94 3.34
CA GLY A 67 10.64 6.97 4.77
C GLY A 67 9.67 7.84 5.57
N TRP A 68 8.41 7.93 5.14
CA TRP A 68 7.38 8.51 6.01
C TRP A 68 7.29 7.65 7.26
N GLY A 69 7.39 8.28 8.41
CA GLY A 69 7.51 7.60 9.69
C GLY A 69 6.54 8.19 10.68
N LEU A 70 5.77 7.33 11.34
CA LEU A 70 4.89 7.72 12.43
C LEU A 70 5.19 6.82 13.63
N GLN A 71 5.42 7.42 14.79
CA GLN A 71 5.50 6.68 16.03
C GLN A 71 4.60 7.35 17.07
N GLU A 72 3.49 6.72 17.38
CA GLU A 72 2.45 7.32 18.21
C GLU A 72 1.71 6.25 19.01
N THR A 73 1.18 6.65 20.17
CA THR A 73 0.21 5.84 20.92
C THR A 73 -1.16 6.42 20.68
N ALA A 74 -1.96 5.78 19.83
CA ALA A 74 -3.29 6.26 19.47
C ALA A 74 -4.22 5.11 19.08
N PRO A 75 -5.54 5.38 18.95
CA PRO A 75 -6.48 4.45 18.37
C PRO A 75 -6.14 4.07 16.92
N VAL A 76 -6.54 2.88 16.49
CA VAL A 76 -6.42 2.44 15.08
C VAL A 76 -7.03 3.46 14.12
N SER A 77 -8.18 4.05 14.45
CA SER A 77 -8.82 5.08 13.61
C SER A 77 -7.93 6.30 13.35
N VAL A 78 -7.10 6.70 14.32
CA VAL A 78 -6.13 7.80 14.15
C VAL A 78 -5.02 7.38 13.19
N MET A 79 -4.52 6.15 13.31
CA MET A 79 -3.50 5.61 12.39
C MET A 79 -4.02 5.56 10.94
N VAL A 80 -5.28 5.13 10.75
CA VAL A 80 -5.94 5.12 9.45
C VAL A 80 -6.02 6.53 8.85
N LEU A 81 -6.39 7.54 9.65
CA LEU A 81 -6.41 8.94 9.21
C LEU A 81 -5.02 9.44 8.79
N SER A 82 -3.97 9.11 9.55
CA SER A 82 -2.60 9.48 9.19
C SER A 82 -2.14 8.83 7.89
N LEU A 83 -2.47 7.55 7.66
CA LEU A 83 -2.16 6.89 6.39
C LEU A 83 -2.99 7.42 5.23
N LYS A 84 -4.26 7.79 5.46
CA LYS A 84 -5.11 8.43 4.45
C LYS A 84 -4.51 9.75 3.99
N GLU A 85 -3.96 10.54 4.92
CA GLU A 85 -3.22 11.75 4.58
C GLU A 85 -1.93 11.45 3.82
N ALA A 86 -1.22 10.36 4.14
CA ALA A 86 -0.07 9.92 3.34
C ALA A 86 -0.46 9.53 1.91
N VAL A 87 -1.62 8.88 1.71
CA VAL A 87 -2.18 8.61 0.36
C VAL A 87 -2.50 9.92 -0.36
N ARG A 88 -3.10 10.90 0.34
CA ARG A 88 -3.39 12.23 -0.22
C ARG A 88 -2.10 12.93 -0.66
N GLN A 89 -1.05 12.84 0.15
CA GLN A 89 0.26 13.35 -0.19
C GLN A 89 0.93 12.55 -1.30
N ALA A 90 0.61 11.28 -1.51
CA ALA A 90 1.16 10.49 -2.61
C ALA A 90 0.53 10.83 -3.97
N LEU A 91 -0.68 11.39 -3.97
CA LEU A 91 -1.32 11.85 -5.19
C LEU A 91 -0.68 13.16 -5.69
N PRO A 92 -0.45 13.29 -7.00
CA PRO A 92 0.05 14.53 -7.60
C PRO A 92 -1.06 15.58 -7.78
N LEU A 93 -2.31 15.14 -7.90
CA LEU A 93 -3.49 15.99 -8.08
C LEU A 93 -4.46 15.79 -6.90
N PRO A 94 -5.14 16.86 -6.45
CA PRO A 94 -6.18 16.72 -5.44
C PRO A 94 -7.39 16.03 -6.05
N THR A 95 -7.70 14.80 -5.64
CA THR A 95 -8.98 14.15 -5.97
C THR A 95 -10.00 14.36 -4.87
N ALA A 96 -11.20 14.79 -5.26
CA ALA A 96 -12.36 14.88 -4.38
C ALA A 96 -13.28 13.64 -4.48
N ASN A 97 -12.88 12.60 -5.22
CA ASN A 97 -13.71 11.43 -5.48
C ASN A 97 -14.06 10.68 -4.16
N PRO A 98 -15.33 10.74 -3.70
CA PRO A 98 -15.71 10.16 -2.42
C PRO A 98 -15.67 8.63 -2.44
N VAL A 99 -15.92 8.01 -3.60
CA VAL A 99 -15.89 6.55 -3.77
C VAL A 99 -14.47 6.02 -3.64
N PHE A 100 -13.50 6.71 -4.23
CA PHE A 100 -12.09 6.39 -4.05
C PHE A 100 -11.69 6.49 -2.59
N TRP A 101 -12.04 7.59 -1.91
CA TRP A 101 -11.65 7.81 -0.52
C TRP A 101 -12.30 6.83 0.46
N ASP A 102 -13.54 6.37 0.21
CA ASP A 102 -14.18 5.30 0.98
C ASP A 102 -13.44 3.96 0.82
N LYS A 103 -13.09 3.60 -0.43
CA LYS A 103 -12.30 2.40 -0.72
C LYS A 103 -10.91 2.45 -0.08
N VAL A 104 -10.25 3.61 -0.12
CA VAL A 104 -8.95 3.84 0.53
C VAL A 104 -9.08 3.65 2.04
N GLU A 105 -10.05 4.30 2.66
CA GLU A 105 -10.26 4.23 4.11
C GLU A 105 -10.55 2.79 4.58
N ARG A 106 -11.38 2.05 3.85
CA ARG A 106 -11.63 0.64 4.14
C ARG A 106 -10.36 -0.20 4.03
N ALA A 107 -9.60 -0.06 2.94
CA ALA A 107 -8.37 -0.82 2.73
C ALA A 107 -7.28 -0.51 3.76
N LEU A 108 -7.17 0.76 4.18
CA LEU A 108 -6.27 1.17 5.24
C LEU A 108 -6.74 0.69 6.61
N THR A 109 -8.05 0.65 6.87
CA THR A 109 -8.60 0.08 8.11
C THR A 109 -8.26 -1.40 8.22
N GLU A 110 -8.44 -2.16 7.13
CA GLU A 110 -8.07 -3.57 7.05
C GLU A 110 -6.55 -3.79 7.20
N ALA A 111 -5.70 -2.78 7.04
CA ALA A 111 -4.27 -2.90 7.34
C ALA A 111 -3.96 -3.01 8.85
N PHE A 112 -4.96 -2.77 9.71
CA PHE A 112 -4.83 -2.84 11.18
C PHE A 112 -5.83 -3.79 11.83
N VAL A 113 -7.03 -3.96 11.25
CA VAL A 113 -8.09 -4.79 11.83
C VAL A 113 -8.37 -6.03 11.00
N GLY A 114 -8.86 -7.09 11.66
CA GLY A 114 -9.22 -8.34 10.98
C GLY A 114 -8.03 -9.06 10.35
N LEU A 115 -6.80 -8.76 10.79
CA LEU A 115 -5.56 -9.31 10.22
C LEU A 115 -5.50 -10.85 10.29
N GLY A 116 -6.14 -11.46 11.30
CA GLY A 116 -6.19 -12.91 11.45
C GLY A 116 -7.03 -13.65 10.40
N GLY A 117 -7.91 -12.95 9.67
CA GLY A 117 -8.79 -13.53 8.65
C GLY A 117 -8.38 -13.21 7.21
N GLN A 118 -7.24 -12.54 7.00
CA GLN A 118 -6.82 -12.16 5.66
C GLN A 118 -6.02 -13.27 5.01
N GLU A 119 -6.39 -13.58 3.78
CA GLU A 119 -5.67 -14.51 2.91
C GLU A 119 -4.86 -13.73 1.87
N GLY A 120 -3.62 -14.13 1.64
CA GLY A 120 -2.75 -13.54 0.63
C GLY A 120 -1.41 -13.06 1.17
N THR A 121 -0.48 -12.82 0.26
CA THR A 121 0.91 -12.43 0.54
C THR A 121 1.11 -10.91 0.65
N HIS A 122 0.03 -10.12 0.62
CA HIS A 122 0.08 -8.67 0.83
C HIS A 122 0.32 -8.30 2.29
N LEU A 123 -0.02 -9.21 3.21
CA LEU A 123 0.27 -9.15 4.63
C LEU A 123 1.35 -10.19 4.95
N SER A 124 2.41 -9.79 5.66
CA SER A 124 3.47 -10.72 6.05
C SER A 124 4.01 -10.38 7.44
N PHE A 125 3.76 -11.25 8.41
CA PHE A 125 4.32 -11.15 9.75
C PHE A 125 5.75 -11.66 9.73
N TYR A 126 6.70 -10.80 10.09
CA TYR A 126 8.13 -11.15 10.12
C TYR A 126 8.72 -11.12 11.54
N ARG A 127 7.97 -10.58 12.51
CA ARG A 127 8.34 -10.61 13.93
C ARG A 127 7.09 -10.73 14.78
N GLU A 128 7.06 -11.77 15.62
CA GLU A 128 5.98 -12.03 16.56
C GLU A 128 6.60 -12.35 17.92
N GLU A 129 6.53 -11.39 18.84
CA GLU A 129 7.02 -11.44 20.20
C GLU A 129 5.82 -11.22 21.16
N PRO A 130 5.91 -11.63 22.44
CA PRO A 130 4.78 -11.56 23.37
C PRO A 130 4.20 -10.15 23.56
N ASP A 131 5.02 -9.11 23.42
CA ASP A 131 4.70 -7.70 23.60
C ASP A 131 4.87 -6.87 22.32
N ARG A 132 5.18 -7.52 21.19
CA ARG A 132 5.48 -6.82 19.95
C ARG A 132 5.20 -7.66 18.71
N THR A 133 4.50 -7.07 17.75
CA THR A 133 4.25 -7.68 16.45
C THR A 133 4.67 -6.72 15.35
N SER A 134 5.44 -7.20 14.38
CA SER A 134 5.82 -6.43 13.19
C SER A 134 5.43 -7.17 11.92
N TYR A 135 4.84 -6.43 11.00
CA TYR A 135 4.34 -6.94 9.73
C TYR A 135 4.50 -5.95 8.60
N TYR A 136 4.59 -6.48 7.39
CA TYR A 136 4.47 -5.73 6.16
C TYR A 136 3.04 -5.78 5.65
N TYR A 137 2.56 -4.65 5.11
CA TYR A 137 1.26 -4.55 4.46
C TYR A 137 1.38 -3.73 3.18
N ASN A 138 1.07 -4.36 2.05
CA ASN A 138 1.26 -3.80 0.72
C ASN A 138 -0.08 -3.55 0.02
N LEU A 139 -0.35 -2.29 -0.31
CA LEU A 139 -1.53 -1.84 -1.03
C LEU A 139 -1.15 -1.25 -2.38
N LEU A 140 -1.98 -1.50 -3.40
CA LEU A 140 -1.87 -0.83 -4.70
C LEU A 140 -3.17 -0.10 -4.97
N PHE A 141 -3.13 1.23 -4.94
CA PHE A 141 -4.27 2.06 -5.30
C PHE A 141 -4.19 2.40 -6.78
N ALA A 142 -5.28 2.27 -7.52
CA ALA A 142 -5.39 2.82 -8.87
C ALA A 142 -6.58 3.77 -8.94
N LEU A 143 -6.36 4.96 -9.49
CA LEU A 143 -7.33 6.02 -9.63
C LEU A 143 -7.39 6.50 -11.08
N GLN A 144 -8.61 6.54 -11.61
CA GLN A 144 -8.95 7.28 -12.83
C GLN A 144 -10.35 7.86 -12.63
N ASP A 145 -10.42 9.19 -12.59
CA ASP A 145 -11.62 10.01 -12.52
C ASP A 145 -11.53 11.21 -13.49
N GLU A 146 -12.51 12.11 -13.44
CA GLU A 146 -12.55 13.31 -14.28
C GLU A 146 -11.31 14.21 -14.10
N GLU A 147 -10.75 14.29 -12.88
CA GLU A 147 -9.56 15.11 -12.57
C GLU A 147 -8.27 14.51 -13.13
N THR A 148 -8.24 13.19 -13.33
CA THR A 148 -7.11 12.48 -13.95
C THR A 148 -7.15 12.48 -15.47
N GLU A 149 -8.20 13.03 -16.07
CA GLU A 149 -8.46 13.05 -17.51
C GLU A 149 -8.30 11.64 -18.14
N ALA A 150 -7.37 11.52 -19.10
CA ALA A 150 -7.06 10.31 -19.83
C ALA A 150 -5.93 9.47 -19.19
N SER A 151 -5.52 9.80 -17.97
CA SER A 151 -4.40 9.16 -17.28
C SER A 151 -4.87 8.22 -16.17
N VAL A 152 -4.18 7.10 -16.00
CA VAL A 152 -4.36 6.23 -14.83
C VAL A 152 -3.23 6.50 -13.86
N TYR A 153 -3.56 6.83 -12.61
CA TYR A 153 -2.59 6.98 -11.54
C TYR A 153 -2.61 5.73 -10.68
N ALA A 154 -1.44 5.16 -10.40
CA ALA A 154 -1.29 4.04 -9.50
C ALA A 154 -0.29 4.35 -8.40
N ILE A 155 -0.65 4.04 -7.16
CA ILE A 155 0.18 4.24 -5.97
C ILE A 155 0.50 2.87 -5.39
N ALA A 156 1.76 2.46 -5.49
CA ALA A 156 2.29 1.34 -4.72
C ALA A 156 2.61 1.83 -3.31
N PHE A 157 1.92 1.29 -2.31
CA PHE A 157 1.93 1.74 -0.92
C PHE A 157 2.41 0.60 -0.03
N CYS A 158 3.64 0.69 0.44
CA CYS A 158 4.30 -0.36 1.22
C CYS A 158 4.47 0.10 2.66
N ALA A 159 3.70 -0.46 3.57
CA ALA A 159 3.74 -0.14 4.99
C ALA A 159 4.49 -1.24 5.77
N ASN A 160 5.43 -0.82 6.61
CA ASN A 160 6.03 -1.64 7.65
C ASN A 160 5.49 -1.16 8.99
N VAL A 161 4.66 -1.98 9.63
CA VAL A 161 3.97 -1.64 10.87
C VAL A 161 4.57 -2.46 12.00
N THR A 162 4.85 -1.80 13.11
CA THR A 162 5.17 -2.43 14.39
C THR A 162 4.15 -1.96 15.42
N VAL A 163 3.55 -2.92 16.12
CA VAL A 163 2.58 -2.69 17.19
C VAL A 163 3.16 -3.25 18.48
N ALA A 164 3.13 -2.48 19.57
CA ALA A 164 3.55 -2.95 20.89
C ALA A 164 2.48 -3.82 21.57
N LEU A 165 2.06 -4.86 20.87
CA LEU A 165 1.08 -5.86 21.30
C LEU A 165 1.52 -7.23 20.78
N GLY A 166 1.14 -8.28 21.52
CA GLY A 166 1.37 -9.66 21.10
C GLY A 166 0.54 -10.04 19.88
N PRO A 167 0.91 -11.14 19.19
CA PRO A 167 0.34 -11.48 17.89
C PRO A 167 -1.17 -11.78 17.94
N GLU A 168 -1.64 -12.45 18.99
CA GLU A 168 -3.08 -12.71 19.19
C GLU A 168 -3.88 -11.42 19.39
N GLN A 169 -3.33 -10.47 20.14
CA GLN A 169 -3.98 -9.17 20.39
C GLN A 169 -4.05 -8.35 19.09
N VAL A 170 -2.98 -8.36 18.29
CA VAL A 170 -2.93 -7.67 17.00
C VAL A 170 -3.94 -8.26 16.01
N ARG A 171 -4.11 -9.58 15.98
CA ARG A 171 -5.11 -10.23 15.11
C ARG A 171 -6.55 -9.88 15.48
N SER A 172 -6.80 -9.55 16.75
CA SER A 172 -8.12 -9.18 17.27
C SER A 172 -8.38 -7.67 17.37
N LEU A 173 -7.49 -6.81 16.87
CA LEU A 173 -7.64 -5.36 16.95
C LEU A 173 -8.91 -4.87 16.25
N THR A 174 -9.54 -3.88 16.87
CA THR A 174 -10.68 -3.12 16.35
C THR A 174 -10.32 -1.65 16.16
N VAL A 175 -11.16 -0.90 15.43
CA VAL A 175 -10.91 0.51 15.10
C VAL A 175 -10.78 1.43 16.32
N GLY A 176 -11.36 1.05 17.47
CA GLY A 176 -11.33 1.82 18.71
C GLY A 176 -10.13 1.50 19.61
N ASP A 177 -9.40 0.42 19.32
CA ASP A 177 -8.32 -0.03 20.19
C ASP A 177 -7.10 0.87 20.07
N THR A 178 -6.55 1.23 21.23
CA THR A 178 -5.36 2.06 21.34
C THR A 178 -4.14 1.19 21.59
N ALA A 179 -3.11 1.40 20.77
CA ALA A 179 -1.82 0.75 20.95
C ALA A 179 -0.69 1.71 20.59
N ARG A 180 0.54 1.34 20.93
CA ARG A 180 1.72 2.05 20.46
C ARG A 180 2.12 1.49 19.10
N TYR A 181 2.08 2.35 18.10
CA TYR A 181 2.42 2.05 16.71
C TYR A 181 3.75 2.70 16.35
N ALA A 182 4.53 1.99 15.53
CA ALA A 182 5.64 2.54 14.77
C ALA A 182 5.46 2.09 13.32
N ILE A 183 5.14 3.04 12.43
CA ILE A 183 4.86 2.80 11.03
C ILE A 183 5.96 3.45 10.20
N ARG A 184 6.49 2.70 9.23
CA ARG A 184 7.31 3.23 8.15
C ARG A 184 6.60 2.98 6.84
N LEU A 185 6.56 3.98 5.99
CA LEU A 185 5.85 3.95 4.73
C LEU A 185 6.76 4.42 3.59
N ASN A 186 6.75 3.64 2.53
CA ASN A 186 7.21 4.07 1.21
C ASN A 186 6.02 4.03 0.27
N ALA A 187 5.85 5.09 -0.51
CA ALA A 187 4.86 5.14 -1.57
C ALA A 187 5.49 5.61 -2.88
N ILE A 188 5.16 4.96 -3.99
CA ILE A 188 5.56 5.40 -5.33
C ILE A 188 4.32 5.53 -6.18
N THR A 189 4.16 6.70 -6.78
CA THR A 189 3.06 7.01 -7.67
C THR A 189 3.56 7.05 -9.10
N VAL A 190 2.97 6.21 -9.94
CA VAL A 190 3.18 6.21 -11.39
C VAL A 190 1.94 6.73 -12.08
N ARG A 191 2.14 7.33 -13.24
CA ARG A 191 1.10 7.75 -14.17
C ARG A 191 1.28 6.99 -15.47
N GLN A 192 0.22 6.39 -15.97
CA GLN A 192 0.16 5.89 -17.34
C GLN A 192 -0.74 6.82 -18.15
N ASP A 193 -0.15 7.48 -19.14
CA ASP A 193 -0.89 8.32 -20.08
C ASP A 193 -1.61 7.44 -21.12
N LEU A 194 -2.68 7.96 -21.72
CA LEU A 194 -3.26 7.30 -22.90
C LEU A 194 -2.21 7.29 -24.02
N PRO A 195 -1.94 6.16 -24.70
CA PRO A 195 -1.15 6.21 -25.91
C PRO A 195 -1.85 7.19 -26.86
N SER A 196 -1.15 8.24 -27.23
CA SER A 196 -1.63 9.15 -28.27
C SER A 196 -1.87 8.28 -29.50
N ALA A 197 -3.09 8.27 -30.02
CA ALA A 197 -3.36 7.64 -31.31
C ALA A 197 -2.46 8.34 -32.34
N GLY A 198 -1.38 7.66 -32.74
CA GLY A 198 -0.53 8.07 -33.85
C GLY A 198 -1.22 7.81 -35.18
#